data_AF-A0A8J6TFT9-F1
#
_entry.id   AF-A0A8J6TFT9-F1
#
_cell.length_a   1.000
_cell.length_b   1.000
_cell.length_c   1.000
_cell.angle_alpha   90.00
_cell.angle_beta   90.00
_cell.angle_gamma   90.00
#
_symmetry.space_group_name_H-M   'P 1'
#
loop_
_entity.id
_entity.type
_entity.pdbx_description
1 polymer ?
#
loop_
_entity_poly.entity_id
_entity_poly.type
_entity_poly.pdbx_seq_one_letter_code
_entity_poly.pdbx_strand_id
1 'polypeptide(L)'
;MIDMIKKAFYTGLGAVALTKEKIEELADELVEKGKLSESEVKKFVDDLFEKSESAKEQVKKHVEKITEDTLKKMKLVSKDDLDALEKRLTDKIKKKTV
;
A
#
# COMPACT_ATOMS: atom_id res chain seq x y z
N MET A 1 7.16 -28.87 -4.03
CA MET A 1 6.12 -28.79 -5.07
C MET A 1 5.20 -27.58 -4.91
N ILE A 2 4.67 -27.31 -3.70
CA ILE A 2 3.85 -26.11 -3.43
C ILE A 2 4.57 -24.81 -3.82
N ASP A 3 5.87 -24.68 -3.52
CA ASP A 3 6.65 -23.49 -3.90
C ASP A 3 6.77 -23.26 -5.41
N MET A 4 6.71 -24.34 -6.21
CA MET A 4 6.76 -24.23 -7.67
C MET A 4 5.45 -23.68 -8.23
N ILE A 5 4.32 -24.04 -7.62
CA ILE A 5 3.00 -23.54 -8.00
C ILE A 5 2.85 -22.09 -7.55
N LYS A 6 3.29 -21.77 -6.33
CA LYS A 6 3.37 -20.38 -5.86
C LYS A 6 4.21 -19.53 -6.82
N LYS A 7 5.40 -20.01 -7.21
CA LYS A 7 6.24 -19.32 -8.20
C LYS A 7 5.58 -19.21 -9.57
N ALA A 8 4.94 -20.26 -10.07
CA ALA A 8 4.23 -20.24 -11.35
C ALA A 8 3.05 -19.25 -11.33
N PHE A 9 2.36 -19.12 -10.20
CA PHE A 9 1.29 -18.14 -9.99
C PHE A 9 1.82 -16.71 -9.95
N TYR A 10 2.88 -16.43 -9.18
CA TYR A 10 3.52 -15.11 -9.17
C TYR A 10 4.06 -14.70 -10.54
N THR A 11 4.53 -15.66 -11.34
CA THR A 11 4.98 -15.42 -12.72
C THR A 11 3.82 -15.29 -13.70
N GLY A 12 2.73 -16.04 -13.51
CA GLY A 12 1.55 -16.07 -14.37
C GLY A 12 0.58 -14.90 -14.17
N LEU A 13 0.53 -14.29 -12.98
CA LEU A 13 -0.27 -13.08 -12.78
C LEU A 13 0.31 -11.85 -13.45
N GLY A 14 1.63 -11.78 -13.68
CA GLY A 14 2.25 -10.54 -14.16
C GLY A 14 1.78 -9.31 -13.35
N ALA A 15 1.75 -8.13 -13.98
CA ALA A 15 1.26 -6.89 -13.35
C ALA A 15 -0.26 -6.85 -13.08
N VAL A 16 -0.98 -7.97 -13.16
CA VAL A 16 -2.41 -8.03 -12.87
C VAL A 16 -2.59 -8.00 -11.36
N ALA A 17 -3.41 -7.05 -10.88
CA ALA A 17 -3.70 -6.91 -9.47
C ALA A 17 -4.21 -8.25 -8.90
N LEU A 18 -3.60 -8.72 -7.81
CA LEU A 18 -4.14 -9.83 -7.01
C LEU A 18 -5.55 -9.45 -6.55
N THR A 19 -6.57 -10.00 -7.22
CA THR A 19 -7.98 -9.86 -6.83
C THR A 19 -8.39 -11.03 -5.95
N LYS A 20 -9.40 -10.80 -5.12
CA LYS A 20 -9.95 -11.83 -4.23
C LYS A 20 -10.42 -13.06 -5.04
N GLU A 21 -11.11 -12.83 -6.15
CA GLU A 21 -11.58 -13.90 -7.07
C GLU A 21 -10.43 -14.75 -7.61
N LYS A 22 -9.28 -14.15 -7.97
CA LYS A 22 -8.14 -14.91 -8.50
C LYS A 22 -7.41 -15.72 -7.42
N ILE A 23 -7.48 -15.27 -6.17
CA ILE A 23 -6.93 -16.01 -5.03
C ILE A 23 -7.86 -17.19 -4.69
N GLU A 24 -9.18 -16.99 -4.73
CA GLU A 24 -10.19 -18.05 -4.52
C GLU A 24 -10.12 -19.12 -5.62
N GLU A 25 -10.00 -18.73 -6.90
CA GLU A 25 -9.89 -19.68 -8.01
C GLU A 25 -8.60 -20.54 -7.91
N LEU A 26 -7.49 -19.96 -7.44
CA LEU A 26 -6.26 -20.71 -7.20
C LEU A 26 -6.39 -21.67 -6.01
N ALA A 27 -7.07 -21.21 -4.98
CA ALA A 27 -7.37 -22.00 -3.79
C ALA A 27 -8.18 -23.25 -4.17
N ASP A 28 -9.22 -23.09 -4.98
CA ASP A 28 -10.05 -24.20 -5.48
C ASP A 28 -9.24 -25.17 -6.34
N GLU A 29 -8.39 -24.67 -7.26
CA GLU A 29 -7.50 -25.52 -8.06
C GLU A 29 -6.54 -26.36 -7.20
N LEU A 30 -6.08 -25.81 -6.06
CA LEU A 30 -5.16 -26.49 -5.15
C LEU A 30 -5.87 -27.59 -4.35
N VAL A 31 -7.16 -27.41 -4.02
CA VAL A 31 -8.01 -28.46 -3.44
C VAL A 31 -8.28 -29.55 -4.46
N GLU A 32 -8.73 -29.20 -5.68
CA GLU A 32 -9.07 -30.17 -6.73
C GLU A 32 -7.88 -31.06 -7.11
N LYS A 33 -6.67 -30.47 -7.16
CA LYS A 33 -5.43 -31.22 -7.44
C LYS A 33 -4.93 -32.04 -6.25
N GLY A 34 -5.64 -32.04 -5.12
CA GLY A 34 -5.29 -32.76 -3.89
C GLY A 34 -3.99 -32.28 -3.25
N LYS A 35 -3.57 -31.04 -3.53
CA LYS A 35 -2.27 -30.51 -3.09
C LYS A 35 -2.33 -29.84 -1.73
N LEU A 36 -3.52 -29.42 -1.31
CA LEU A 36 -3.81 -28.85 0.00
C LEU A 36 -5.19 -29.37 0.45
N SER A 37 -5.33 -29.62 1.75
CA SER A 37 -6.66 -29.84 2.33
C SER A 37 -7.46 -28.53 2.34
N GLU A 38 -8.79 -28.60 2.38
CA GLU A 38 -9.66 -27.41 2.49
C GLU A 38 -9.24 -26.47 3.64
N SER A 39 -8.77 -27.06 4.75
CA SER A 39 -8.30 -26.33 5.91
C SER A 39 -7.00 -25.54 5.66
N GLU A 40 -6.10 -26.08 4.84
CA GLU A 40 -4.84 -25.44 4.48
C GLU A 40 -5.03 -24.39 3.40
N VAL A 41 -6.01 -24.61 2.51
CA VAL A 41 -6.40 -23.65 1.48
C VAL A 41 -6.99 -22.39 2.10
N LYS A 42 -7.90 -22.53 3.07
CA LYS A 42 -8.46 -21.37 3.77
C LYS A 42 -7.36 -20.52 4.43
N LYS A 43 -6.42 -21.17 5.11
CA LYS A 43 -5.24 -20.49 5.70
C LYS A 43 -4.37 -19.81 4.65
N PHE A 44 -4.16 -20.44 3.50
CA PHE A 44 -3.35 -19.87 2.43
C PHE A 44 -3.99 -18.60 1.82
N VAL A 45 -5.31 -18.61 1.64
CA VAL A 45 -6.07 -17.43 1.18
C VAL A 45 -5.96 -16.30 2.19
N ASP A 46 -6.19 -16.58 3.47
CA ASP A 46 -6.12 -15.58 4.55
C ASP A 46 -4.70 -14.97 4.63
N ASP A 47 -3.66 -15.79 4.61
CA ASP A 47 -2.25 -15.36 4.62
C ASP A 47 -1.90 -14.47 3.41
N LEU A 48 -2.40 -14.83 2.22
CA LEU A 48 -2.19 -14.02 1.01
C LEU A 48 -2.91 -12.69 1.09
N PHE A 49 -4.12 -12.68 1.65
CA PHE A 49 -4.91 -11.46 1.81
C PHE A 49 -4.23 -10.50 2.78
N GLU A 50 -3.77 -10.99 3.93
CA GLU A 50 -3.05 -10.19 4.92
C GLU A 50 -1.74 -9.61 4.37
N LYS A 51 -0.97 -10.43 3.64
CA LYS A 51 0.25 -9.98 2.97
C LYS A 51 -0.02 -8.95 1.89
N SER A 52 -1.12 -9.10 1.14
CA SER A 52 -1.53 -8.15 0.11
C SER A 52 -1.87 -6.79 0.73
N GLU A 53 -2.65 -6.78 1.82
CA GLU A 53 -2.99 -5.54 2.52
C GLU A 53 -1.75 -4.85 3.11
N SER A 54 -0.85 -5.61 3.74
CA SER A 54 0.42 -5.07 4.24
C SER A 54 1.30 -4.50 3.12
N ALA A 55 1.38 -5.18 1.97
CA ALA A 55 2.13 -4.71 0.82
C ALA A 55 1.53 -3.41 0.24
N LYS A 56 0.19 -3.31 0.12
CA LYS A 56 -0.49 -2.09 -0.32
C LYS A 56 -0.20 -0.92 0.61
N GLU A 57 -0.27 -1.12 1.92
CA GLU A 57 0.02 -0.11 2.95
C GLU A 57 1.46 0.42 2.81
N GLN A 58 2.43 -0.49 2.62
CA GLN A 58 3.85 -0.12 2.43
C GLN A 58 4.07 0.67 1.13
N VAL A 59 3.45 0.23 0.02
CA VAL A 59 3.51 0.96 -1.25
C VAL A 59 2.90 2.35 -1.12
N LYS A 60 1.73 2.47 -0.47
CA LYS A 60 1.08 3.75 -0.22
C LYS A 60 2.00 4.71 0.54
N LYS A 61 2.58 4.27 1.66
CA LYS A 61 3.54 5.07 2.44
C LYS A 61 4.77 5.47 1.64
N HIS A 62 5.26 4.58 0.78
CA HIS A 62 6.40 4.87 -0.07
C HIS A 62 6.07 5.95 -1.11
N VAL A 63 4.90 5.86 -1.74
CA VAL A 63 4.42 6.85 -2.71
C VAL A 63 4.16 8.20 -2.04
N GLU A 64 3.52 8.22 -0.87
CA GLU A 64 3.31 9.43 -0.07
C GLU A 64 4.64 10.11 0.24
N LYS A 65 5.64 9.34 0.71
CA LYS A 65 6.98 9.87 1.01
C LYS A 65 7.69 10.42 -0.22
N ILE A 66 7.66 9.69 -1.34
CA ILE A 66 8.27 10.17 -2.60
C ILE A 66 7.61 11.48 -3.03
N THR A 67 6.29 11.56 -2.92
CA THR A 67 5.52 12.76 -3.29
C THR A 67 5.91 13.93 -2.39
N GLU A 68 5.94 13.71 -1.07
CA GLU A 68 6.36 14.72 -0.09
C GLU A 68 7.80 15.21 -0.34
N ASP A 69 8.73 14.28 -0.54
CA ASP A 69 10.14 14.60 -0.82
C ASP A 69 10.30 15.37 -2.13
N THR A 70 9.50 15.05 -3.15
CA THR A 70 9.50 15.74 -4.44
C THR A 70 8.96 17.16 -4.31
N LEU A 71 7.84 17.35 -3.61
CA LEU A 71 7.25 18.66 -3.35
C LEU A 71 8.23 19.57 -2.57
N LYS A 72 8.92 19.02 -1.56
CA LYS A 72 9.98 19.72 -0.83
C LYS A 72 11.14 20.13 -1.74
N LYS A 73 11.61 19.24 -2.61
CA LYS A 73 12.69 19.54 -3.59
C LYS A 73 12.30 20.62 -4.59
N MET A 74 11.02 20.70 -4.96
CA MET A 74 10.49 21.76 -5.84
C MET A 74 10.35 23.12 -5.14
N LYS A 75 10.71 23.24 -3.85
CA LYS A 75 10.54 24.44 -3.01
C LYS A 75 9.09 24.93 -2.99
N LEU A 76 8.12 24.02 -3.15
CA LEU A 76 6.71 24.35 -3.03
C LEU A 76 6.38 24.53 -1.55
N VAL A 77 5.89 25.71 -1.21
CA VAL A 77 5.46 26.03 0.16
C VAL A 77 4.14 25.32 0.42
N SER A 78 4.03 24.62 1.54
CA SER A 78 2.75 24.01 1.93
C SER A 78 1.75 25.08 2.35
N LYS A 79 0.47 24.71 2.40
CA LYS A 79 -0.57 25.61 2.94
C LYS A 79 -0.30 25.95 4.41
N ASP A 80 0.16 24.97 5.18
CA ASP A 80 0.49 25.15 6.60
C ASP A 80 1.65 26.14 6.80
N ASP A 81 2.65 26.14 5.90
CA ASP A 81 3.74 27.11 5.92
C ASP A 81 3.23 28.54 5.67
N LEU A 82 2.27 28.72 4.76
CA LEU A 82 1.62 30.00 4.50
C LEU A 82 0.79 30.48 5.69
N ASP A 83 -0.03 29.61 6.27
CA ASP A 83 -0.86 29.92 7.44
C ASP A 83 0.02 30.27 8.66
N ALA A 84 1.14 29.57 8.84
CA ALA A 84 2.13 29.88 9.88
C ALA A 84 2.82 31.24 9.64
N LEU A 85 3.08 31.60 8.38
CA LEU A 85 3.63 32.89 8.01
C LEU A 85 2.62 34.03 8.28
N GLU A 86 1.36 33.84 7.90
CA GLU A 86 0.27 34.80 8.13
C GLU A 86 0.03 35.06 9.62
N LYS A 87 0.04 33.98 10.43
CA LYS A 87 -0.09 34.10 11.88
C LYS A 87 1.07 34.88 12.50
N ARG A 88 2.31 34.56 12.11
CA ARG A 88 3.51 35.31 12.54
C ARG A 88 3.45 36.78 12.11
N LEU A 89 2.93 37.08 10.93
CA LEU A 89 2.79 38.44 10.43
C LEU A 89 1.78 39.22 11.25
N THR A 90 0.60 38.63 11.49
CA THR A 90 -0.46 39.19 12.32
C THR A 90 0.01 39.48 13.74
N ASP A 91 0.74 38.54 14.36
CA ASP A 91 1.28 38.71 15.72
C ASP A 91 2.32 39.84 15.79
N LYS A 92 3.21 39.96 14.78
CA LYS A 92 4.18 41.05 14.71
C LYS A 92 3.52 42.41 14.48
N ILE A 93 2.48 42.47 13.65
CA ILE A 93 1.72 43.71 13.41
C ILE A 93 1.04 44.15 14.70
N LYS A 94 0.35 43.24 15.41
CA LYS A 94 -0.29 43.53 16.70
C LYS A 94 0.70 44.05 17.76
N LYS A 95 1.90 43.48 17.85
CA LYS A 95 2.94 43.95 18.77
C LYS A 95 3.53 45.33 18.44
N LYS A 96 3.39 45.80 17.20
CA LYS A 96 3.94 47.09 16.76
C LYS A 96 2.93 48.25 16.88
N THR A 97 1.65 47.94 17.12
CA THR A 97 0.56 48.90 17.27
C THR A 97 0.19 49.17 18.75
N VAL A 98 0.87 48.51 19.69
CA VAL A 98 0.77 48.77 21.15
C VAL A 98 2.01 49.53 21.62
#